data_AF-A0A0H1BND7-F1
#
_entry.id   AF-A0A0H1BND7-F1
#
_cell.length_a   1.000
_cell.length_b   1.000
_cell.length_c   1.000
_cell.angle_alpha   90.00
_cell.angle_beta   90.00
_cell.angle_gamma   90.00
#
_symmetry.space_group_name_H-M   'P 1'
#
loop_
_entity.id
_entity.type
_entity.pdbx_description
1 polymer ?
#
loop_
_entity_poly.entity_id
_entity_poly.type
_entity_poly.pdbx_seq_one_letter_code
_entity_poly.pdbx_strand_id
1 'polypeptide(L)'
;MGGLGGYSGWRWIFIIEGLMSCVLAVLAKFIIADWPEQAKFLNEEERRYVLSKGAKDVGGGARMDRLDGAAWKRIMSDWKIYVGSLIYIGITVSGYATALFIPSIVNSLGYSGIDSQIQSIPIWVAASGVTLVVSVLTDRLKHRYGFVMFGVIFASIGYIVLLCQGPIDAGLPLGVRHMAVFFICIGTYIVQPVTIVWLANNLGGHYKRAIGLAIQIGFGNIGGIIASNVFNRKYGPSYTIGYSVTLAAMLFCGLMSSVFAFGLMRENKMREEGKRNHRLQLDESILGNMGDDDPRFRFVL
;
A
#
# COMPACT_ATOMS: atom_id res chain seq x y z
N MET A 1 31.41 14.70 7.71
CA MET A 1 32.06 15.17 6.46
C MET A 1 31.81 16.66 6.17
N GLY A 2 31.57 17.52 7.18
CA GLY A 2 31.47 18.96 6.93
C GLY A 2 32.85 19.55 6.60
N GLY A 3 32.99 20.20 5.44
CA GLY A 3 34.24 20.83 5.00
C GLY A 3 35.13 19.97 4.10
N LEU A 4 34.83 18.68 3.93
CA LEU A 4 35.50 17.84 2.94
C LEU A 4 35.13 18.31 1.52
N GLY A 5 36.13 18.58 0.67
CA GLY A 5 35.93 19.05 -0.70
C GLY A 5 35.21 20.40 -0.84
N GLY A 6 35.18 21.23 0.21
CA GLY A 6 34.47 22.52 0.21
C GLY A 6 32.93 22.40 0.31
N TYR A 7 32.40 21.21 0.56
CA TYR A 7 30.97 20.98 0.69
C TYR A 7 30.52 20.88 2.15
N SER A 8 29.29 21.34 2.39
CA SER A 8 28.58 21.10 3.64
C SER A 8 28.26 19.61 3.80
N GLY A 9 28.19 19.13 5.04
CA GLY A 9 27.95 17.71 5.32
C GLY A 9 26.65 17.16 4.71
N TRP A 10 25.60 17.98 4.60
CA TRP A 10 24.33 17.57 4.01
C TRP A 10 24.42 17.31 2.49
N ARG A 11 25.30 18.02 1.77
CA ARG A 11 25.51 17.79 0.33
C ARG A 11 26.15 16.45 0.07
N TRP A 12 27.10 16.05 0.91
CA TRP A 12 27.75 14.74 0.82
C TRP A 12 26.76 13.58 0.98
N ILE A 13 25.72 13.73 1.80
CA ILE A 13 24.65 12.72 1.94
C ILE A 13 23.99 12.49 0.58
N PHE A 14 23.53 13.54 -0.09
CA PHE A 14 22.91 13.44 -1.41
C PHE A 14 23.86 12.92 -2.50
N ILE A 15 25.13 13.33 -2.48
CA ILE A 15 26.13 12.88 -3.46
C ILE A 15 26.36 11.37 -3.34
N ILE A 16 26.59 10.88 -2.13
CA ILE A 16 26.89 9.46 -1.89
C ILE A 16 25.67 8.61 -2.22
N GLU A 17 24.50 8.99 -1.73
CA GLU A 17 23.24 8.25 -1.99
C GLU A 17 22.85 8.27 -3.48
N GLY A 18 23.02 9.41 -4.15
CA GLY A 18 22.79 9.56 -5.59
C GLY A 18 23.76 8.72 -6.42
N LEU A 19 25.06 8.73 -6.09
CA LEU A 19 26.07 7.94 -6.79
C LEU A 19 25.79 6.43 -6.67
N MET A 20 25.47 5.95 -5.46
CA MET A 20 25.09 4.55 -5.25
C MET A 20 23.86 4.17 -6.11
N SER A 21 22.87 5.05 -6.16
CA SER A 21 21.67 4.85 -6.99
C SER A 21 22.00 4.76 -8.49
N CYS A 22 22.89 5.64 -8.99
CA CYS A 22 23.36 5.58 -10.39
C CYS A 22 24.09 4.27 -10.70
N VAL A 23 24.97 3.81 -9.81
CA VAL A 23 25.71 2.55 -9.99
C VAL A 23 24.74 1.36 -10.04
N LEU A 24 23.78 1.30 -9.10
CA LEU A 24 22.77 0.25 -9.07
C LEU A 24 21.87 0.28 -10.31
N ALA A 25 21.53 1.46 -10.84
CA ALA A 25 20.74 1.58 -12.07
C ALA A 25 21.49 1.02 -13.31
N VAL A 26 22.80 1.28 -13.40
CA VAL A 26 23.64 0.71 -14.47
C VAL A 26 23.69 -0.81 -14.35
N LEU A 27 23.88 -1.35 -13.14
CA LEU A 27 23.87 -2.80 -12.91
C LEU A 27 22.50 -3.42 -13.23
N ALA A 28 21.40 -2.77 -12.84
CA ALA A 28 20.04 -3.24 -13.09
C ALA A 28 19.76 -3.46 -14.59
N LYS A 29 20.30 -2.60 -15.48
CA LYS A 29 20.20 -2.76 -16.94
C LYS A 29 20.73 -4.11 -17.45
N PHE A 30 21.75 -4.66 -16.78
CA PHE A 30 22.36 -5.93 -17.19
C PHE A 30 21.77 -7.15 -16.46
N ILE A 31 21.11 -6.94 -15.31
CA ILE A 31 20.58 -8.02 -14.46
C ILE A 31 19.09 -8.28 -14.73
N ILE A 32 18.29 -7.24 -14.93
CA ILE A 32 16.83 -7.36 -15.09
C ILE A 32 16.51 -7.82 -16.52
N ALA A 33 15.78 -8.94 -16.63
CA ALA A 33 15.20 -9.40 -17.88
C ALA A 33 13.72 -9.00 -17.94
N ASP A 34 13.28 -8.45 -19.07
CA ASP A 34 11.90 -7.99 -19.26
C ASP A 34 10.88 -9.15 -19.22
N TRP A 35 11.29 -10.31 -19.74
CA TRP A 35 10.45 -11.51 -19.79
C TRP A 35 11.20 -12.74 -19.28
N PRO A 36 10.51 -13.69 -18.62
CA PRO A 36 11.12 -14.95 -18.20
C PRO A 36 11.77 -15.73 -19.35
N GLU A 37 11.27 -15.57 -20.58
CA GLU A 37 11.85 -16.20 -21.76
C GLU A 37 13.23 -15.61 -22.13
N GLN A 38 13.46 -14.33 -21.83
CA GLN A 38 14.70 -13.61 -22.12
C GLN A 38 15.70 -13.65 -20.97
N ALA A 39 15.29 -14.21 -19.81
CA ALA A 39 16.14 -14.34 -18.64
C ALA A 39 17.29 -15.31 -18.90
N LYS A 40 18.51 -14.77 -18.93
CA LYS A 40 19.77 -15.54 -19.13
C LYS A 40 20.20 -16.32 -17.89
N PHE A 41 19.62 -16.01 -16.72
CA PHE A 41 19.93 -16.64 -15.44
C PHE A 41 19.02 -17.83 -15.10
N LEU A 42 17.94 -18.06 -15.87
CA LEU A 42 17.01 -19.16 -15.65
C LEU A 42 17.37 -20.36 -16.52
N ASN A 43 17.38 -21.55 -15.90
CA ASN A 43 17.45 -22.81 -16.64
C ASN A 43 16.09 -23.13 -17.29
N GLU A 44 16.08 -24.05 -18.26
CA GLU A 44 14.88 -24.37 -19.04
C GLU A 44 13.73 -24.93 -18.18
N GLU A 45 14.04 -25.66 -17.10
CA GLU A 45 13.05 -26.14 -16.14
C GLU A 45 12.47 -25.02 -15.28
N GLU A 46 13.31 -24.10 -14.79
CA GLU A 46 12.88 -22.94 -14.01
C GLU A 46 12.04 -21.99 -14.85
N ARG A 47 12.43 -21.77 -16.12
CA ARG A 47 11.65 -21.00 -17.08
C ARG A 47 10.26 -21.60 -17.28
N ARG A 48 10.18 -22.92 -17.53
CA ARG A 48 8.89 -23.61 -17.65
C ARG A 48 8.07 -23.52 -16.36
N TYR A 49 8.71 -23.64 -15.20
CA TYR A 49 8.04 -23.47 -13.91
C TYR A 49 7.45 -22.06 -13.76
N VAL A 50 8.23 -21.00 -14.02
CA VAL A 50 7.79 -19.60 -13.94
C VAL A 50 6.63 -19.32 -14.90
N LEU A 51 6.74 -19.78 -16.15
CA LEU A 51 5.67 -19.65 -17.15
C LEU A 51 4.40 -20.38 -16.72
N SER A 52 4.53 -21.62 -16.21
CA SER A 52 3.39 -22.40 -15.72
C SER A 52 2.72 -21.75 -14.50
N LYS A 53 3.52 -21.14 -13.62
CA LYS A 53 3.04 -20.42 -12.44
C LYS A 53 2.31 -19.15 -12.84
N GLY A 54 2.86 -18.36 -13.77
CA GLY A 54 2.20 -17.19 -14.34
C GLY A 54 0.87 -17.55 -15.01
N ALA A 55 0.82 -18.65 -15.76
CA ALA A 55 -0.42 -19.14 -16.38
C ALA A 55 -1.48 -19.56 -15.34
N LYS A 56 -1.07 -20.12 -14.20
CA LYS A 56 -1.97 -20.47 -13.08
C LYS A 56 -2.47 -19.24 -12.34
N ASP A 57 -1.62 -18.24 -12.11
CA ASP A 57 -1.98 -17.00 -11.41
C ASP A 57 -2.96 -16.13 -12.20
N VAL A 58 -2.95 -16.21 -13.53
CA VAL A 58 -3.92 -15.48 -14.38
C VAL A 58 -5.32 -16.11 -14.31
N GLY A 59 -5.44 -17.39 -13.95
CA GLY A 59 -6.69 -18.16 -14.01
C GLY A 59 -7.15 -18.30 -15.46
N GLY A 60 -7.35 -19.54 -15.94
CA GLY A 60 -7.47 -19.86 -17.39
C GLY A 60 -8.56 -19.14 -18.22
N GLY A 61 -9.33 -18.21 -17.68
CA GLY A 61 -10.32 -17.38 -18.40
C GLY A 61 -10.20 -15.85 -18.21
N ALA A 62 -9.47 -15.34 -17.21
CA ALA A 62 -9.43 -13.90 -16.92
C ALA A 62 -8.37 -13.15 -17.74
N ARG A 63 -8.36 -13.38 -19.05
CA ARG A 63 -7.46 -12.70 -20.00
C ARG A 63 -8.05 -11.38 -20.46
N MET A 64 -7.15 -10.43 -20.70
CA MET A 64 -7.48 -9.18 -21.37
C MET A 64 -6.26 -8.74 -22.17
N ASP A 65 -6.15 -9.25 -23.39
CA ASP A 65 -4.96 -9.14 -24.25
C ASP A 65 -5.09 -8.00 -25.26
N ARG A 66 -6.27 -7.39 -25.38
CA ARG A 66 -6.53 -6.26 -26.30
C ARG A 66 -7.17 -5.08 -25.56
N LEU A 67 -6.67 -3.87 -25.84
CA LEU A 67 -7.23 -2.62 -25.35
C LEU A 67 -8.16 -2.00 -26.41
N ASP A 68 -9.33 -2.59 -26.58
CA ASP A 68 -10.42 -2.09 -27.42
C ASP A 68 -11.38 -1.19 -26.61
N GLY A 69 -12.27 -0.46 -27.30
CA GLY A 69 -13.19 0.48 -26.64
C GLY A 69 -14.09 -0.19 -25.58
N ALA A 70 -14.44 -1.47 -25.78
CA ALA A 70 -15.17 -2.26 -24.79
C ALA A 70 -14.33 -2.55 -23.55
N ALA A 71 -13.07 -2.98 -23.72
CA ALA A 71 -12.14 -3.17 -22.61
C ALA A 71 -11.88 -1.86 -21.85
N TRP A 72 -11.68 -0.74 -22.55
CA TRP A 72 -11.53 0.57 -21.92
C TRP A 72 -12.74 0.95 -21.07
N LYS A 73 -13.95 0.79 -21.62
CA LYS A 73 -15.19 1.04 -20.89
C LYS A 73 -15.30 0.15 -19.66
N ARG A 74 -14.97 -1.14 -19.76
CA ARG A 74 -14.98 -2.09 -18.61
C ARG A 74 -14.02 -1.66 -17.51
N ILE A 75 -12.80 -1.26 -17.85
CA ILE A 75 -11.81 -0.76 -16.88
C ILE A 75 -12.36 0.49 -16.20
N MET A 76 -12.76 1.50 -16.97
CA MET A 76 -13.18 2.79 -16.42
C MET A 76 -14.53 2.74 -15.70
N SER A 77 -15.36 1.72 -15.92
CA SER A 77 -16.60 1.50 -15.16
C SER A 77 -16.44 0.61 -13.94
N ASP A 78 -15.24 0.06 -13.70
CA ASP A 78 -15.06 -0.90 -12.61
C ASP A 78 -15.00 -0.21 -11.25
N TRP A 79 -16.07 -0.38 -10.47
CA TRP A 79 -16.18 0.14 -9.11
C TRP A 79 -15.01 -0.29 -8.21
N LYS A 80 -14.39 -1.45 -8.47
CA LYS A 80 -13.28 -1.96 -7.67
C LYS A 80 -12.07 -1.04 -7.72
N ILE A 81 -11.77 -0.45 -8.87
CA ILE A 81 -10.64 0.45 -9.06
C ILE A 81 -10.85 1.73 -8.23
N TYR A 82 -12.06 2.29 -8.27
CA TYR A 82 -12.38 3.51 -7.51
C TYR A 82 -12.41 3.27 -6.00
N VAL A 83 -13.04 2.19 -5.54
CA VAL A 83 -13.03 1.85 -4.10
C VAL A 83 -11.62 1.51 -3.64
N GLY A 84 -10.85 0.76 -4.42
CA GLY A 84 -9.43 0.48 -4.15
C GLY A 84 -8.56 1.74 -4.08
N SER A 85 -8.87 2.75 -4.90
CA SER A 85 -8.23 4.07 -4.87
C SER A 85 -8.61 4.86 -3.62
N LEU A 86 -9.87 4.83 -3.21
CA LEU A 86 -10.35 5.48 -1.97
C LEU A 86 -9.73 4.85 -0.72
N ILE A 87 -9.63 3.52 -0.68
CA ILE A 87 -8.86 2.81 0.36
C ILE A 87 -7.42 3.35 0.40
N TYR A 88 -6.78 3.43 -0.76
CA TYR A 88 -5.39 3.84 -0.86
C TYR A 88 -5.18 5.32 -0.48
N ILE A 89 -6.12 6.21 -0.78
CA ILE A 89 -6.11 7.60 -0.29
C ILE A 89 -6.14 7.64 1.24
N GLY A 90 -7.02 6.87 1.89
CA GLY A 90 -7.12 6.87 3.35
C GLY A 90 -5.81 6.46 4.04
N ILE A 91 -5.15 5.41 3.55
CA ILE A 91 -3.89 4.94 4.11
C ILE A 91 -2.70 5.85 3.77
N THR A 92 -2.65 6.41 2.56
CA THR A 92 -1.54 7.27 2.13
C THR A 92 -1.46 8.58 2.92
N VAL A 93 -2.59 9.15 3.34
CA VAL A 93 -2.59 10.32 4.23
C VAL A 93 -1.83 10.00 5.52
N SER A 94 -2.13 8.87 6.15
CA SER A 94 -1.45 8.42 7.36
C SER A 94 0.01 8.03 7.10
N GLY A 95 0.30 7.33 6.00
CA GLY A 95 1.65 6.93 5.59
C GLY A 95 2.58 8.12 5.38
N TYR A 96 2.16 9.08 4.57
CA TYR A 96 2.95 10.30 4.33
C TYR A 96 3.09 11.15 5.59
N ALA A 97 2.03 11.31 6.38
CA ALA A 97 2.11 12.10 7.60
C ALA A 97 3.08 11.49 8.62
N THR A 98 3.06 10.17 8.74
CA THR A 98 3.98 9.41 9.60
C THR A 98 5.42 9.56 9.10
N ALA A 99 5.67 9.37 7.80
CA ALA A 99 7.00 9.54 7.22
C ALA A 99 7.58 10.96 7.41
N LEU A 100 6.75 12.00 7.23
CA LEU A 100 7.19 13.39 7.31
C LEU A 100 7.34 13.90 8.74
N PHE A 101 6.47 13.45 9.66
CA PHE A 101 6.31 14.09 10.95
C PHE A 101 6.66 13.22 12.16
N ILE A 102 7.04 11.94 12.04
CA ILE A 102 7.49 11.15 13.21
C ILE A 102 8.53 11.89 14.05
N PRO A 103 9.63 12.43 13.50
CA PRO A 103 10.62 13.08 14.35
C PRO A 103 10.05 14.30 15.07
N SER A 104 9.15 15.04 14.41
CA SER A 104 8.44 16.19 15.01
C SER A 104 7.44 15.75 16.09
N ILE A 105 6.75 14.62 15.89
CA ILE A 105 5.85 14.01 16.86
C ILE A 105 6.65 13.56 18.08
N VAL A 106 7.74 12.82 17.89
CA VAL A 106 8.63 12.39 18.98
C VAL A 106 9.21 13.60 19.70
N ASN A 107 9.59 14.66 18.99
CA ASN A 107 10.04 15.91 19.62
C ASN A 107 8.98 16.53 20.52
N SER A 108 7.72 16.54 20.10
CA SER A 108 6.62 17.04 20.93
C SER A 108 6.33 16.20 22.18
N LEU A 109 6.88 14.99 22.28
CA LEU A 109 6.78 14.17 23.48
C LEU A 109 7.77 14.62 24.59
N GLY A 110 8.69 15.55 24.30
CA GLY A 110 9.67 16.06 25.26
C GLY A 110 11.13 15.66 24.98
N TYR A 111 11.40 14.96 23.88
CA TYR A 111 12.77 14.65 23.45
C TYR A 111 13.45 15.86 22.79
N SER A 112 14.78 16.00 22.91
CA SER A 112 15.54 17.01 22.17
C SER A 112 15.52 16.74 20.66
N GLY A 113 15.83 17.73 19.82
CA GLY A 113 15.75 17.57 18.36
C GLY A 113 16.65 16.45 17.80
N ILE A 114 17.84 16.25 18.37
CA ILE A 114 18.75 15.16 17.98
C ILE A 114 18.23 13.83 18.54
N ASP A 115 17.80 13.81 19.80
CA ASP A 115 17.27 12.59 20.42
C ASP A 115 16.01 12.10 19.71
N SER A 116 15.15 12.99 19.23
CA SER A 116 13.95 12.61 18.47
C SER A 116 14.27 11.87 17.17
N GLN A 117 15.36 12.26 16.49
CA GLN A 117 15.82 11.54 15.30
C GLN A 117 16.31 10.14 15.66
N ILE A 118 17.10 10.03 16.75
CA ILE A 118 17.61 8.73 17.22
C ILE A 118 16.46 7.82 17.67
N GLN A 119 15.49 8.35 18.41
CA GLN A 119 14.33 7.60 18.89
C GLN A 119 13.34 7.21 17.77
N SER A 120 13.44 7.83 16.59
CA SER A 120 12.68 7.39 15.41
C SER A 120 13.23 6.11 14.78
N ILE A 121 14.53 5.82 14.95
CA ILE A 121 15.18 4.67 14.32
C ILE A 121 14.56 3.34 14.78
N PRO A 122 14.37 3.07 16.09
CA PRO A 122 13.74 1.82 16.53
C PRO A 122 12.31 1.65 16.01
N ILE A 123 11.56 2.76 15.87
CA ILE A 123 10.20 2.74 15.32
C ILE A 123 10.21 2.21 13.88
N TRP A 124 11.12 2.73 13.06
CA TRP A 124 11.27 2.30 11.66
C TRP A 124 11.76 0.87 11.51
N VAL A 125 12.70 0.44 12.35
CA VAL A 125 13.19 -0.95 12.37
C VAL A 125 12.09 -1.92 12.74
N ALA A 126 11.30 -1.61 13.79
CA ALA A 126 10.19 -2.44 14.21
C ALA A 126 9.08 -2.49 13.15
N ALA A 127 8.70 -1.35 12.58
CA ALA A 127 7.73 -1.30 11.47
C ALA A 127 8.19 -2.15 10.29
N SER A 128 9.45 -2.03 9.88
CA SER A 128 10.02 -2.81 8.78
C SER A 128 9.97 -4.32 9.06
N GLY A 129 10.41 -4.75 10.24
CA GLY A 129 10.41 -6.16 10.64
C GLY A 129 8.99 -6.75 10.67
N VAL A 130 8.05 -6.04 11.28
CA VAL A 130 6.65 -6.50 11.37
C VAL A 130 5.99 -6.51 9.99
N THR A 131 6.21 -5.49 9.16
CA THR A 131 5.67 -5.44 7.80
C THR A 131 6.16 -6.64 6.98
N LEU A 132 7.44 -7.01 7.05
CA LEU A 132 7.95 -8.19 6.33
C LEU A 132 7.29 -9.49 6.79
N VAL A 133 7.16 -9.68 8.11
CA VAL A 133 6.48 -10.87 8.68
C VAL A 133 5.02 -10.92 8.23
N VAL A 134 4.32 -9.80 8.31
CA VAL A 134 2.92 -9.72 7.91
C VAL A 134 2.77 -9.93 6.41
N SER A 135 3.64 -9.40 5.56
CA SER A 135 3.64 -9.68 4.11
C SER A 135 3.69 -11.19 3.83
N VAL A 136 4.62 -11.91 4.46
CA VAL A 136 4.72 -13.38 4.31
C VAL A 136 3.46 -14.09 4.81
N LEU A 137 2.90 -13.66 5.95
CA LEU A 137 1.68 -14.23 6.50
C LEU A 137 0.47 -13.96 5.61
N THR A 138 0.36 -12.77 5.02
CA THR A 138 -0.75 -12.40 4.14
C THR A 138 -0.76 -13.25 2.87
N ASP A 139 0.41 -13.60 2.33
CA ASP A 139 0.53 -14.46 1.16
C ASP A 139 0.18 -15.92 1.48
N ARG A 140 0.53 -16.40 2.68
CA ARG A 140 0.19 -17.76 3.13
C ARG A 140 -1.30 -17.93 3.44
N LEU A 141 -1.89 -16.96 4.14
CA LEU A 141 -3.28 -17.03 4.62
C LEU A 141 -4.30 -16.55 3.60
N LYS A 142 -3.87 -15.84 2.54
CA LYS A 142 -4.72 -15.39 1.42
C LYS A 142 -5.99 -14.63 1.84
N HIS A 143 -5.94 -13.94 2.98
CA HIS A 143 -7.07 -13.20 3.55
C HIS A 143 -6.67 -11.74 3.82
N ARG A 144 -6.61 -10.93 2.77
CA ARG A 144 -6.06 -9.57 2.75
C ARG A 144 -6.86 -8.61 3.63
N TYR A 145 -8.19 -8.67 3.57
CA TYR A 145 -9.10 -7.84 4.38
C TYR A 145 -8.79 -7.91 5.87
N GLY A 146 -8.55 -9.13 6.39
CA GLY A 146 -8.24 -9.33 7.81
C GLY A 146 -6.97 -8.60 8.25
N PHE A 147 -5.91 -8.63 7.42
CA PHE A 147 -4.67 -7.91 7.69
C PHE A 147 -4.81 -6.41 7.54
N VAL A 148 -5.61 -5.95 6.57
CA VAL A 148 -5.94 -4.52 6.42
C VAL A 148 -6.66 -4.02 7.67
N MET A 149 -7.70 -4.73 8.12
CA MET A 149 -8.44 -4.33 9.32
C MET A 149 -7.58 -4.41 10.59
N PHE A 150 -6.72 -5.41 10.71
CA PHE A 150 -5.76 -5.50 11.81
C PHE A 150 -4.86 -4.25 11.85
N GLY A 151 -4.23 -3.88 10.74
CA GLY A 151 -3.37 -2.70 10.69
C GLY A 151 -4.13 -1.38 10.90
N VAL A 152 -5.35 -1.26 10.36
CA VAL A 152 -6.24 -0.10 10.60
C VAL A 152 -6.56 0.05 12.09
N ILE A 153 -6.93 -1.04 12.77
CA ILE A 153 -7.23 -1.03 14.21
C ILE A 153 -5.97 -0.66 14.99
N PHE A 154 -4.83 -1.29 14.67
CA PHE A 154 -3.57 -1.07 15.37
C PHE A 154 -3.12 0.40 15.26
N ALA A 155 -3.14 0.98 14.06
CA ALA A 155 -2.81 2.39 13.87
C ALA A 155 -3.83 3.32 14.52
N SER A 156 -5.12 2.99 14.46
CA SER A 156 -6.17 3.79 15.10
C SER A 156 -6.02 3.86 16.61
N ILE A 157 -5.65 2.74 17.26
CA ILE A 157 -5.34 2.73 18.70
C ILE A 157 -4.21 3.71 19.00
N GLY A 158 -3.12 3.70 18.22
CA GLY A 158 -2.01 4.63 18.42
C GLY A 158 -2.44 6.10 18.25
N TYR A 159 -3.23 6.41 17.23
CA TYR A 159 -3.76 7.77 17.05
C TYR A 159 -4.70 8.21 18.19
N ILE A 160 -5.58 7.32 18.67
CA ILE A 160 -6.48 7.60 19.79
C ILE A 160 -5.68 7.87 21.07
N VAL A 161 -4.65 7.07 21.35
CA VAL A 161 -3.75 7.27 22.51
C VAL A 161 -3.07 8.64 22.43
N LEU A 162 -2.57 9.04 21.26
CA LEU A 162 -1.96 10.36 21.08
C LEU A 162 -2.96 11.52 21.14
N LEU A 163 -4.21 11.33 20.72
CA LEU A 163 -5.27 12.32 20.91
C LEU A 163 -5.65 12.49 22.38
N CYS A 164 -5.64 11.40 23.14
CA CYS A 164 -5.95 11.40 24.58
C CYS A 164 -4.71 11.60 25.46
N GLN A 165 -3.55 11.99 24.91
CA GLN A 165 -2.29 12.01 25.64
C GLN A 165 -2.24 13.03 26.80
N GLY A 166 -3.07 14.08 26.75
CA GLY A 166 -3.08 15.14 27.76
C GLY A 166 -1.81 16.00 27.77
N PRO A 167 -1.71 16.99 28.68
CA PRO A 167 -0.51 17.80 28.85
C PRO A 167 0.70 16.95 29.24
N ILE A 168 1.93 17.43 28.99
CA ILE A 168 3.16 16.67 29.24
C ILE A 168 3.30 16.27 30.72
N ASP A 169 2.96 17.18 31.64
CA ASP A 169 3.22 17.00 33.07
C ASP A 169 2.13 16.22 33.84
N ALA A 170 0.91 16.13 33.29
CA ALA A 170 -0.23 15.50 33.96
C ALA A 170 -0.99 14.47 33.09
N GLY A 171 -0.50 14.23 31.87
CA GLY A 171 -1.10 13.30 30.92
C GLY A 171 -0.48 11.91 30.98
N LEU A 172 -0.57 11.19 29.85
CA LEU A 172 -0.04 9.83 29.75
C LEU A 172 1.49 9.80 29.94
N PRO A 173 2.05 8.71 30.51
CA PRO A 173 3.49 8.53 30.62
C PRO A 173 4.19 8.56 29.26
N LEU A 174 5.44 9.05 29.23
CA LEU A 174 6.25 9.15 28.01
C LEU A 174 6.35 7.83 27.23
N GLY A 175 6.51 6.71 27.95
CA GLY A 175 6.58 5.38 27.34
C GLY A 175 5.30 4.99 26.59
N VAL A 176 4.12 5.37 27.09
CA VAL A 176 2.83 5.08 26.45
C VAL A 176 2.66 5.90 25.18
N ARG A 177 3.04 7.19 25.22
CA ARG A 177 3.02 8.07 24.03
C ARG A 177 3.98 7.56 22.96
N HIS A 178 5.16 7.12 23.37
CA HIS A 178 6.15 6.58 22.44
C HIS A 178 5.69 5.25 21.83
N MET A 179 5.13 4.34 22.62
CA MET A 179 4.49 3.11 22.15
C MET A 179 3.37 3.38 21.13
N ALA A 180 2.59 4.44 21.32
CA ALA A 180 1.54 4.82 20.38
C ALA A 180 2.11 5.15 18.98
N VAL A 181 3.30 5.76 18.91
CA VAL A 181 3.99 6.01 17.64
C VAL A 181 4.39 4.69 16.95
N PHE A 182 4.85 3.69 17.70
CA PHE A 182 5.09 2.34 17.15
C PHE A 182 3.84 1.74 16.53
N PHE A 183 2.70 1.84 17.22
CA PHE A 183 1.43 1.29 16.73
C PHE A 183 0.95 1.97 15.44
N ILE A 184 1.07 3.30 15.38
CA ILE A 184 0.78 4.07 14.15
C ILE A 184 1.64 3.57 12.99
N CYS A 185 2.96 3.47 13.19
CA CYS A 185 3.88 3.10 12.11
C CYS A 185 3.66 1.67 11.66
N ILE A 186 3.65 0.72 12.59
CA ILE A 186 3.44 -0.70 12.29
C ILE A 186 2.11 -0.89 11.55
N GLY A 187 1.01 -0.35 12.07
CA GLY A 187 -0.30 -0.50 11.44
C GLY A 187 -0.35 0.12 10.04
N THR A 188 0.21 1.30 9.87
CA THR A 188 0.19 2.02 8.58
C THR A 188 0.99 1.29 7.50
N TYR A 189 2.20 0.83 7.84
CA TYR A 189 3.09 0.15 6.91
C TYR A 189 2.74 -1.32 6.69
N ILE A 190 1.84 -1.92 7.49
CA ILE A 190 1.16 -3.18 7.16
C ILE A 190 0.12 -2.94 6.06
N VAL A 191 -0.76 -1.96 6.25
CA VAL A 191 -1.93 -1.76 5.38
C VAL A 191 -1.53 -1.31 3.98
N GLN A 192 -0.53 -0.43 3.87
CA GLN A 192 -0.17 0.19 2.60
C GLN A 192 0.18 -0.83 1.48
N PRO A 193 1.13 -1.77 1.65
CA PRO A 193 1.42 -2.76 0.62
C PRO A 193 0.27 -3.75 0.41
N VAL A 194 -0.44 -4.14 1.48
CA VAL A 194 -1.52 -5.13 1.40
C VAL A 194 -2.68 -4.61 0.55
N THR A 195 -3.04 -3.33 0.65
CA THR A 195 -4.13 -2.73 -0.13
C THR A 195 -3.82 -2.64 -1.64
N ILE A 196 -2.57 -2.40 -2.01
CA ILE A 196 -2.12 -2.42 -3.42
C ILE A 196 -2.25 -3.84 -3.98
N VAL A 197 -1.70 -4.82 -3.26
CA VAL A 197 -1.74 -6.23 -3.66
C VAL A 197 -3.18 -6.75 -3.69
N TRP A 198 -4.03 -6.31 -2.76
CA TRP A 198 -5.42 -6.74 -2.70
C TRP A 198 -6.22 -6.28 -3.92
N LEU A 199 -6.03 -5.04 -4.39
CA LEU A 199 -6.62 -4.60 -5.65
C LEU A 199 -6.03 -5.37 -6.83
N ALA A 200 -4.69 -5.53 -6.89
CA ALA A 200 -4.01 -6.25 -7.97
C ALA A 200 -4.55 -7.68 -8.17
N ASN A 201 -4.80 -8.39 -7.07
CA ASN A 201 -5.32 -9.77 -7.08
C ASN A 201 -6.78 -9.85 -7.54
N ASN A 202 -7.52 -8.75 -7.48
CA ASN A 202 -8.94 -8.67 -7.85
C ASN A 202 -9.17 -8.00 -9.22
N LEU A 203 -8.09 -7.67 -9.95
CA LEU A 203 -8.14 -7.18 -11.31
C LEU A 203 -7.55 -8.22 -12.25
N GLY A 204 -8.41 -8.80 -13.07
CA GLY A 204 -8.07 -9.83 -14.04
C GLY A 204 -7.74 -9.20 -15.39
N GLY A 205 -6.73 -9.75 -16.07
CA GLY A 205 -6.23 -9.22 -17.33
C GLY A 205 -5.11 -8.18 -17.15
N HIS A 206 -4.08 -8.29 -17.99
CA HIS A 206 -2.86 -7.50 -17.85
C HIS A 206 -3.11 -5.99 -17.93
N TYR A 207 -3.88 -5.54 -18.93
CA TYR A 207 -4.20 -4.11 -19.10
C TYR A 207 -5.03 -3.54 -17.96
N LYS A 208 -6.04 -4.27 -17.50
CA LYS A 208 -6.93 -3.82 -16.44
C LYS A 208 -6.21 -3.73 -15.10
N ARG A 209 -5.36 -4.72 -14.79
CA ARG A 209 -4.49 -4.67 -13.61
C ARG A 209 -3.52 -3.49 -13.68
N ALA A 210 -2.86 -3.28 -14.81
CA ALA A 210 -1.90 -2.18 -14.98
C ALA A 210 -2.57 -0.81 -14.83
N ILE A 211 -3.68 -0.56 -15.53
CA ILE A 211 -4.40 0.72 -15.48
C ILE A 211 -5.04 0.92 -14.11
N GLY A 212 -5.65 -0.11 -13.52
CA GLY A 212 -6.26 -0.02 -12.20
C GLY A 212 -5.26 0.30 -11.10
N LEU A 213 -4.07 -0.30 -11.13
CA LEU A 213 -2.99 0.04 -10.19
C LEU A 213 -2.43 1.45 -10.42
N ALA A 214 -2.31 1.88 -11.68
CA ALA A 214 -1.90 3.26 -11.99
C ALA A 214 -2.91 4.29 -11.45
N ILE A 215 -4.22 4.03 -11.60
CA ILE A 215 -5.28 4.87 -11.04
C ILE A 215 -5.20 4.84 -9.50
N GLN A 216 -5.10 3.66 -8.88
CA GLN A 216 -4.99 3.54 -7.42
C GLN A 216 -3.85 4.36 -6.86
N ILE A 217 -2.63 4.18 -7.39
CA ILE A 217 -1.44 4.86 -6.90
C ILE A 217 -1.50 6.36 -7.23
N GLY A 218 -1.93 6.71 -8.45
CA GLY A 218 -2.05 8.10 -8.91
C GLY A 218 -3.00 8.92 -8.03
N PHE A 219 -4.22 8.42 -7.79
CA PHE A 219 -5.18 9.07 -6.90
C PHE A 219 -4.73 9.02 -5.44
N GLY A 220 -4.10 7.93 -4.99
CA GLY A 220 -3.53 7.83 -3.64
C GLY A 220 -2.54 8.94 -3.31
N ASN A 221 -1.75 9.39 -4.28
CA ASN A 221 -0.77 10.46 -4.04
C ASN A 221 -1.40 11.81 -3.65
N ILE A 222 -2.71 12.02 -3.92
CA ILE A 222 -3.45 13.17 -3.38
C ILE A 222 -3.41 13.18 -1.84
N GLY A 223 -3.36 12.01 -1.20
CA GLY A 223 -3.18 11.88 0.24
C GLY A 223 -1.91 12.56 0.75
N GLY A 224 -0.86 12.66 -0.07
CA GLY A 224 0.38 13.38 0.28
C GLY A 224 0.17 14.89 0.44
N ILE A 225 -0.70 15.49 -0.38
CA ILE A 225 -1.06 16.92 -0.29
C ILE A 225 -1.78 17.20 1.03
N ILE A 226 -2.67 16.30 1.44
CA ILE A 226 -3.36 16.41 2.73
C ILE A 226 -2.32 16.26 3.84
N ALA A 227 -1.54 15.18 3.82
CA ALA A 227 -0.55 14.82 4.83
C ALA A 227 0.44 15.96 5.13
N SER A 228 0.96 16.65 4.10
CA SER A 228 1.93 17.74 4.27
C SER A 228 1.39 18.94 5.04
N ASN A 229 0.06 19.09 5.15
CA ASN A 229 -0.60 20.23 5.76
C ASN A 229 -1.20 19.93 7.14
N VAL A 230 -1.26 18.67 7.56
CA VAL A 230 -2.01 18.31 8.79
C VAL A 230 -1.24 18.60 10.08
N PHE A 231 0.09 18.44 10.08
CA PHE A 231 0.95 18.67 11.25
C PHE A 231 1.59 20.05 11.22
N ASN A 232 0.76 21.08 11.42
CA ASN A 232 1.24 22.45 11.52
C ASN A 232 1.79 22.76 12.92
N ARG A 233 2.98 23.38 12.98
CA ARG A 233 3.64 23.84 14.21
C ARG A 233 2.75 24.72 15.09
N LYS A 234 1.80 25.46 14.50
CA LYS A 234 0.84 26.32 15.22
C LYS A 234 -0.02 25.54 16.22
N TYR A 235 -0.29 24.26 15.96
CA TYR A 235 -1.10 23.40 16.82
C TYR A 235 -0.27 22.41 17.65
N GLY A 236 1.06 22.58 17.65
CA GLY A 236 1.95 21.85 18.56
C GLY A 236 1.82 22.38 20.00
N PRO A 237 2.16 21.56 21.02
CA PRO A 237 2.70 20.21 20.95
C PRO A 237 1.65 19.09 20.84
N SER A 238 0.37 19.39 21.06
CA SER A 238 -0.67 18.36 21.11
C SER A 238 -1.11 17.84 19.73
N TYR A 239 -0.86 18.59 18.66
CA TYR A 239 -1.16 18.24 17.25
C TYR A 239 -2.54 17.59 17.04
N THR A 240 -3.56 18.06 17.75
CA THR A 240 -4.89 17.43 17.78
C THR A 240 -5.51 17.34 16.40
N ILE A 241 -5.37 18.38 15.57
CA ILE A 241 -5.84 18.39 14.18
C ILE A 241 -5.09 17.35 13.34
N GLY A 242 -3.76 17.30 13.50
CA GLY A 242 -2.85 16.28 12.95
C GLY A 242 -3.40 14.88 13.13
N TYR A 243 -3.51 14.47 14.39
CA TYR A 243 -3.94 13.13 14.76
C TYR A 243 -5.40 12.85 14.40
N SER A 244 -6.29 13.84 14.49
CA SER A 244 -7.72 13.67 14.17
C SER A 244 -7.94 13.39 12.69
N VAL A 245 -7.28 14.14 11.81
CA VAL A 245 -7.43 13.97 10.35
C VAL A 245 -6.80 12.65 9.90
N THR A 246 -5.62 12.29 10.42
CA THR A 246 -5.00 10.99 10.08
C THR A 246 -5.80 9.81 10.62
N LEU A 247 -6.40 9.93 11.82
CA LEU A 247 -7.31 8.93 12.36
C LEU A 247 -8.56 8.80 11.48
N ALA A 248 -9.18 9.93 11.09
CA ALA A 248 -10.35 9.92 10.21
C ALA A 248 -10.03 9.25 8.85
N ALA A 249 -8.85 9.53 8.28
CA ALA A 249 -8.39 8.91 7.05
C ALA A 249 -8.15 7.39 7.21
N MET A 250 -7.59 6.97 8.35
CA MET A 250 -7.39 5.55 8.68
C MET A 250 -8.73 4.81 8.86
N LEU A 251 -9.70 5.41 9.55
CA LEU A 251 -11.04 4.86 9.69
C LEU A 251 -11.78 4.82 8.35
N PHE A 252 -11.60 5.84 7.50
CA PHE A 252 -12.12 5.85 6.13
C PHE A 252 -11.51 4.71 5.30
N CYS A 253 -10.21 4.44 5.42
CA CYS A 253 -9.55 3.28 4.82
C CYS A 253 -10.20 1.98 5.28
N GLY A 254 -10.44 1.81 6.58
CA GLY A 254 -11.14 0.65 7.14
C GLY A 254 -12.56 0.49 6.57
N LEU A 255 -13.35 1.56 6.57
CA LEU A 255 -14.71 1.57 6.06
C LEU A 255 -14.76 1.17 4.57
N MET A 256 -13.92 1.80 3.74
CA MET A 256 -13.86 1.49 2.31
C MET A 256 -13.33 0.07 2.06
N SER A 257 -12.44 -0.43 2.92
CA SER A 257 -11.98 -1.82 2.88
C SER A 257 -13.12 -2.80 3.18
N SER A 258 -13.98 -2.49 4.16
CA SER A 258 -15.18 -3.30 4.42
C SER A 258 -16.16 -3.25 3.24
N VAL A 259 -16.41 -2.08 2.66
CA VAL A 259 -17.26 -1.94 1.46
C VAL A 259 -16.71 -2.78 0.30
N PHE A 260 -15.39 -2.75 0.10
CA PHE A 260 -14.70 -3.57 -0.91
C PHE A 260 -14.89 -5.06 -0.63
N ALA A 261 -14.58 -5.52 0.58
CA ALA A 261 -14.75 -6.92 0.99
C ALA A 261 -16.19 -7.41 0.80
N PHE A 262 -17.19 -6.67 1.29
CA PHE A 262 -18.60 -7.04 1.11
C PHE A 262 -19.03 -7.04 -0.35
N GLY A 263 -18.54 -6.10 -1.16
CA GLY A 263 -18.79 -6.06 -2.61
C GLY A 263 -18.22 -7.29 -3.32
N LEU A 264 -16.98 -7.70 -2.98
CA LEU A 264 -16.34 -8.90 -3.52
C LEU A 264 -17.07 -10.18 -3.08
N MET A 265 -17.43 -10.30 -1.80
CA MET A 265 -18.21 -11.43 -1.29
C MET A 265 -19.55 -11.56 -1.99
N ARG A 266 -20.24 -10.44 -2.19
CA ARG A 266 -21.53 -10.41 -2.88
C ARG A 266 -21.39 -10.85 -4.33
N GLU A 267 -20.36 -10.38 -5.04
CA GLU A 267 -20.14 -10.77 -6.43
C GLU A 267 -19.70 -12.24 -6.56
N ASN A 268 -18.87 -12.75 -5.65
CA ASN A 268 -18.55 -14.18 -5.58
C ASN A 268 -19.81 -15.03 -5.35
N LYS A 269 -20.67 -14.65 -4.41
CA LYS A 269 -21.94 -15.34 -4.15
C LYS A 269 -22.87 -15.35 -5.38
N MET A 270 -22.99 -14.22 -6.08
CA MET A 270 -23.78 -14.16 -7.33
C MET A 270 -23.22 -15.06 -8.43
N ARG A 271 -21.89 -15.25 -8.49
CA ARG A 271 -21.23 -16.14 -9.44
C ARG A 271 -21.43 -17.61 -9.08
N GLU A 272 -21.42 -17.95 -7.79
CA GLU A 272 -21.75 -19.30 -7.30
C GLU A 272 -23.20 -19.69 -7.59
N GLU A 273 -24.13 -18.73 -7.43
CA GLU A 273 -25.55 -18.90 -7.78
C GLU A 273 -25.81 -18.90 -9.30
N GLY A 274 -24.77 -18.77 -10.13
CA GLY A 274 -24.88 -18.79 -11.59
C GLY A 274 -25.55 -17.55 -12.22
N LYS A 275 -25.85 -16.50 -11.43
CA LYS A 275 -26.51 -15.27 -11.91
C LYS A 275 -25.69 -14.50 -12.96
N ARG A 276 -24.40 -14.81 -13.08
CA ARG A 276 -23.48 -14.24 -14.07
C ARG A 276 -23.21 -15.14 -15.28
N ASN A 277 -23.79 -16.35 -15.32
CA ASN A 277 -23.51 -17.34 -16.38
C ASN A 277 -24.02 -16.92 -17.77
N HIS A 278 -24.95 -15.96 -17.86
CA HIS A 278 -25.35 -15.37 -19.14
C HIS A 278 -24.15 -14.79 -19.92
N ARG A 279 -23.08 -14.36 -19.24
CA ARG A 279 -21.85 -13.87 -19.89
C ARG A 279 -21.03 -14.97 -20.56
N LEU A 280 -21.26 -16.25 -20.21
CA LEU A 280 -20.61 -17.39 -20.85
C LEU A 280 -21.18 -17.70 -22.24
N GLN A 281 -22.34 -17.11 -22.57
CA GLN A 281 -23.00 -17.26 -23.88
C GLN A 281 -22.57 -16.18 -24.88
N LEU A 282 -21.69 -15.25 -24.48
CA LEU A 282 -21.12 -14.24 -25.37
C LEU A 282 -20.12 -14.87 -26.35
N ASP A 283 -19.93 -14.22 -27.50
CA ASP A 283 -18.93 -14.63 -28.50
C ASP A 283 -17.55 -14.87 -27.87
N GLU A 284 -16.83 -15.89 -28.35
CA GLU A 284 -15.49 -16.25 -27.85
C GLU A 284 -14.49 -15.09 -27.90
N SER A 285 -14.63 -14.21 -28.89
CA SER A 285 -13.80 -13.01 -29.03
C SER A 285 -13.98 -12.02 -27.87
N ILE A 286 -15.20 -11.93 -27.34
CA ILE A 286 -15.53 -11.09 -26.18
C ILE A 286 -15.16 -11.84 -24.90
N LEU A 287 -15.48 -13.13 -24.84
CA LEU A 287 -15.23 -13.99 -23.68
C LEU A 287 -13.73 -14.02 -23.31
N GLY A 288 -12.86 -14.12 -24.32
CA GLY A 288 -11.41 -14.13 -24.13
C GLY A 288 -10.77 -12.79 -23.72
N ASN A 289 -11.55 -11.70 -23.66
CA ASN A 289 -11.05 -10.35 -23.34
C ASN A 289 -11.86 -9.67 -22.21
N MET A 290 -12.47 -10.46 -21.30
CA MET A 290 -13.28 -9.93 -20.19
C MET A 290 -12.48 -9.63 -18.91
N GLY A 291 -11.28 -10.18 -18.73
CA GLY A 291 -10.55 -10.05 -17.48
C GLY A 291 -11.32 -10.65 -16.29
N ASP A 292 -11.37 -9.94 -15.16
CA ASP A 292 -12.10 -10.37 -13.96
C ASP A 292 -13.64 -10.35 -14.09
N ASP A 293 -14.19 -9.82 -15.19
CA ASP A 293 -15.63 -9.93 -15.48
C ASP A 293 -16.06 -11.33 -15.93
N ASP A 294 -15.09 -12.21 -16.24
CA ASP A 294 -15.33 -13.63 -16.48
C ASP A 294 -16.01 -14.27 -15.25
N PRO A 295 -17.19 -14.92 -15.40
CA PRO A 295 -17.88 -15.62 -14.31
C PRO A 295 -17.05 -16.70 -13.60
N ARG A 296 -16.01 -17.23 -14.24
CA ARG A 296 -15.07 -18.23 -13.69
C ARG A 296 -14.06 -17.61 -12.72
N PHE A 297 -13.80 -16.31 -12.84
CA PHE A 297 -12.88 -15.62 -11.93
C PHE A 297 -13.48 -15.55 -10.52
N ARG A 298 -12.63 -15.72 -9.50
CA ARG A 298 -13.00 -15.66 -8.09
C ARG A 298 -12.22 -14.57 -7.39
N PHE A 299 -12.94 -13.65 -6.77
CA PHE A 299 -12.36 -12.54 -6.03
C PHE A 299 -11.79 -13.04 -4.70
N VAL A 300 -10.70 -12.42 -4.27
CA VAL A 300 -10.00 -12.74 -3.02
C VAL A 300 -10.32 -11.67 -1.98
N LEU A 301 -10.65 -12.14 -0.78
CA LEU A 301 -10.87 -11.31 0.40
C LEU A 301 -9.58 -10.76 0.97
#